data_AF-A0A1V6TXV3-F1
#
_entry.id   AF-A0A1V6TXV3-F1
#
_cell.length_a   1.000
_cell.length_b   1.000
_cell.length_c   1.000
_cell.angle_alpha   90.00
_cell.angle_beta   90.00
_cell.angle_gamma   90.00
#
_symmetry.space_group_name_H-M   'P 1'
#
loop_
_entity.id
_entity.type
_entity.pdbx_description
1 polymer ?
#
loop_
_entity_poly.entity_id
_entity_poly.type
_entity_poly.pdbx_seq_one_letter_code
_entity_poly.pdbx_strand_id
1 'polypeptide(L)'
;MDEDERLAVCDELKQIVKVWRVLPQGEQNSSIGMQFRKATVNEATVNGGFPQVPSGSRWPFQGANAIRQFQDSCGVEINSDVPIVFTHNDLVPPNILLSPGPNPKVAAIIDFGQAGWYPAYWEYCKARRVRVDPEHFSDATQEGWWTKCLLMILDPVDDEGFYHPWLWFVLSRGI
;
A
#
# COMPACT_ATOMS: atom_id res chain seq x y z
N MET A 1 -13.03 11.79 19.24
CA MET A 1 -11.64 11.34 19.39
C MET A 1 -10.77 12.58 19.40
N ASP A 2 -10.06 12.81 20.50
CA ASP A 2 -9.10 13.91 20.58
C ASP A 2 -7.77 13.55 19.89
N GLU A 3 -6.79 14.45 19.96
CA GLU A 3 -5.50 14.27 19.29
C GLU A 3 -4.63 13.19 19.95
N ASP A 4 -4.67 13.06 21.27
CA ASP A 4 -3.88 12.06 22.01
C ASP A 4 -4.42 10.65 21.72
N GLU A 5 -5.75 10.50 21.69
CA GLU A 5 -6.40 9.25 21.28
C GLU A 5 -6.04 8.89 19.82
N ARG A 6 -6.02 9.86 18.90
CA ARG A 6 -5.58 9.63 17.51
C ARG A 6 -4.14 9.14 17.44
N LEU A 7 -3.23 9.79 18.14
CA LEU A 7 -1.82 9.42 18.14
C LEU A 7 -1.60 8.02 18.72
N ALA A 8 -2.34 7.65 19.76
CA ALA A 8 -2.33 6.30 20.32
C ALA A 8 -2.79 5.25 19.28
N VAL A 9 -3.87 5.53 18.54
CA VAL A 9 -4.33 4.67 17.43
C VAL A 9 -3.26 4.55 16.33
N CYS A 10 -2.61 5.66 15.95
CA CYS A 10 -1.55 5.64 14.95
C CYS A 10 -0.32 4.82 15.41
N ASP A 11 0.03 4.85 16.70
CA ASP A 11 1.09 4.01 17.24
C ASP A 11 0.72 2.52 17.21
N GLU A 12 -0.51 2.16 17.55
CA GLU A 12 -1.01 0.78 17.42
C GLU A 12 -0.96 0.30 15.97
N LEU A 13 -1.44 1.12 15.03
CA LEU A 13 -1.36 0.82 13.60
C LEU A 13 0.09 0.62 13.16
N LYS A 14 1.02 1.46 13.62
CA LYS A 14 2.45 1.28 13.35
C LYS A 14 2.96 -0.08 13.81
N GLN A 15 2.58 -0.54 15.00
CA GLN A 15 2.98 -1.86 15.48
C GLN A 15 2.38 -2.98 14.63
N ILE A 16 1.10 -2.86 14.24
CA ILE A 16 0.42 -3.84 13.38
C ILE A 16 1.09 -3.91 11.99
N VAL A 17 1.37 -2.76 11.38
CA VAL A 17 2.05 -2.71 10.08
C VAL A 17 3.43 -3.36 10.16
N LYS A 18 4.21 -3.07 11.20
CA LYS A 18 5.52 -3.70 11.40
C LYS A 18 5.44 -5.23 11.42
N VAL A 19 4.39 -5.79 12.05
CA VAL A 19 4.19 -7.24 12.10
C VAL A 19 3.97 -7.83 10.71
N TRP A 20 3.11 -7.25 9.88
CA TRP A 20 2.90 -7.82 8.55
C TRP A 20 4.04 -7.53 7.56
N ARG A 21 4.79 -6.43 7.75
CA ARG A 21 5.94 -6.08 6.90
C ARG A 21 7.07 -7.12 6.98
N VAL A 22 7.14 -7.87 8.09
CA VAL A 22 8.13 -8.94 8.30
C VAL A 22 7.58 -10.35 8.05
N LEU A 23 6.38 -10.48 7.48
CA LEU A 23 5.88 -11.80 7.11
C LEU A 23 6.87 -12.50 6.16
N PRO A 24 7.07 -13.82 6.29
CA PRO A 24 7.88 -14.55 5.35
C PRO A 24 7.10 -14.74 4.03
N GLN A 25 7.75 -14.43 2.91
CA GLN A 25 7.42 -15.10 1.66
C GLN A 25 7.89 -16.54 1.80
N GLY A 26 7.06 -17.53 1.46
CA GLY A 26 7.42 -18.95 1.61
C GLY A 26 8.71 -19.33 0.86
N GLU A 27 9.03 -20.63 0.80
CA GLU A 27 10.32 -21.16 0.29
C GLU A 27 10.74 -20.72 -1.13
N GLN A 28 9.89 -20.02 -1.89
CA GLN A 28 10.21 -19.46 -3.19
C GLN A 28 10.51 -17.95 -3.09
N ASN A 29 11.78 -17.63 -3.39
CA ASN A 29 12.38 -16.32 -3.63
C ASN A 29 11.41 -15.16 -3.97
N SER A 30 11.65 -13.99 -3.34
CA SER A 30 11.29 -12.63 -3.76
C SER A 30 10.25 -12.54 -4.88
N SER A 31 8.97 -12.64 -4.52
CA SER A 31 7.85 -12.54 -5.44
C SER A 31 7.09 -11.24 -5.24
N ILE A 32 6.71 -10.57 -6.33
CA ILE A 32 5.82 -9.41 -6.30
C ILE A 32 4.47 -9.83 -6.86
N GLY A 33 3.43 -9.60 -6.08
CA GLY A 33 2.06 -9.72 -6.54
C GLY A 33 1.02 -9.90 -5.45
N MET A 34 -0.23 -9.78 -5.88
CA MET A 34 -1.42 -9.91 -5.04
C MET A 34 -1.57 -11.35 -4.54
N GLN A 35 -1.74 -11.54 -3.23
CA GLN A 35 -1.68 -12.87 -2.62
C GLN A 35 -3.01 -13.66 -2.70
N PHE A 36 -4.14 -12.98 -2.88
CA PHE A 36 -5.47 -13.61 -2.85
C PHE A 36 -5.93 -14.30 -4.15
N ARG A 37 -5.04 -14.52 -5.13
CA ARG A 37 -5.40 -15.30 -6.34
C ARG A 37 -4.43 -16.44 -6.60
N LYS A 38 -4.77 -17.61 -6.05
CA LYS A 38 -4.35 -18.91 -6.61
C LYS A 38 -5.21 -19.22 -7.84
N ALA A 39 -5.14 -18.40 -8.88
CA ALA A 39 -5.83 -18.66 -10.13
C ALA A 39 -5.06 -18.04 -11.29
N THR A 40 -4.46 -18.91 -12.09
CA THR A 40 -4.16 -18.69 -13.51
C THR A 40 -5.37 -18.09 -14.22
N VAL A 41 -5.44 -16.77 -14.32
CA VAL A 41 -6.36 -16.11 -15.24
C VAL A 41 -5.59 -14.92 -15.83
N ASN A 42 -5.29 -15.01 -17.12
CA ASN A 42 -4.70 -13.95 -17.95
C ASN A 42 -5.64 -12.73 -18.13
N GLU A 43 -6.71 -12.63 -17.35
CA GLU A 43 -7.77 -11.64 -17.50
C GLU A 43 -8.30 -11.26 -16.11
N ALA A 44 -7.85 -10.11 -15.61
CA ALA A 44 -8.51 -9.44 -14.50
C ALA A 44 -8.24 -7.95 -14.60
N THR A 45 -8.93 -7.30 -15.54
CA THR A 45 -9.34 -5.91 -15.39
C THR A 45 -10.15 -5.79 -14.10
N VAL A 46 -9.48 -5.47 -13.00
CA VAL A 46 -10.13 -4.89 -11.83
C VAL A 46 -10.00 -3.39 -11.99
N ASN A 47 -11.14 -2.71 -12.03
CA ASN A 47 -11.28 -1.25 -11.97
C ASN A 47 -10.77 -0.69 -10.62
N GLY A 48 -9.50 -0.95 -10.31
CA GLY A 48 -8.88 -0.67 -9.02
C GLY A 48 -7.41 -0.32 -9.14
N GLY A 49 -6.98 0.17 -10.31
CA GLY A 49 -5.70 0.83 -10.38
C GLY A 49 -4.46 -0.06 -10.47
N PHE A 50 -4.57 -1.24 -11.06
CA PHE A 50 -3.39 -2.05 -11.35
C PHE A 50 -2.93 -1.84 -12.78
N PRO A 51 -1.61 -1.88 -13.06
CA PRO A 51 -1.13 -1.91 -14.44
C PRO A 51 -1.82 -3.08 -15.14
N GLN A 52 -2.43 -2.82 -16.30
CA GLN A 52 -2.70 -3.89 -17.25
C GLN A 52 -1.35 -4.52 -17.57
N VAL A 53 -1.09 -5.68 -17.00
CA VAL A 53 0.11 -6.45 -17.28
C VAL A 53 0.10 -6.71 -18.80
N PRO A 54 1.13 -6.30 -19.56
CA PRO A 54 1.17 -6.57 -20.99
C PRO A 54 0.94 -8.06 -21.24
N SER A 55 0.03 -8.39 -22.16
CA SER A 55 -0.27 -9.76 -22.56
C SER A 55 1.03 -10.52 -22.82
N GLY A 56 1.30 -11.54 -22.00
CA GLY A 56 2.53 -12.35 -22.06
C GLY A 56 3.52 -12.17 -20.90
N SER A 57 3.35 -11.18 -20.01
CA SER A 57 4.19 -11.09 -18.81
C SER A 57 3.69 -12.08 -17.74
N ARG A 58 4.60 -12.90 -17.20
CA ARG A 58 4.27 -13.92 -16.19
C ARG A 58 4.07 -13.26 -14.81
N TRP A 59 2.83 -12.96 -14.46
CA TRP A 59 2.43 -12.55 -13.11
C TRP A 59 2.17 -13.79 -12.24
N PRO A 60 2.59 -13.84 -10.96
CA PRO A 60 3.40 -12.86 -10.23
C PRO A 60 4.86 -12.79 -10.72
N PHE A 61 5.52 -11.65 -10.55
CA PHE A 61 6.96 -11.50 -10.83
C PHE A 61 7.76 -12.24 -9.76
N GLN A 62 8.79 -13.00 -10.16
CA GLN A 62 9.53 -13.88 -9.24
C GLN A 62 11.04 -13.76 -9.44
N GLY A 63 11.79 -14.06 -8.38
CA GLY A 63 13.25 -14.17 -8.37
C GLY A 63 13.96 -12.85 -8.11
N ALA A 64 15.30 -12.86 -8.25
CA ALA A 64 16.16 -11.73 -7.89
C ALA A 64 15.82 -10.41 -8.62
N ASN A 65 15.22 -10.49 -9.81
CA ASN A 65 14.85 -9.34 -10.62
C ASN A 65 13.35 -8.99 -10.55
N ALA A 66 12.60 -9.51 -9.56
CA ALA A 66 11.15 -9.29 -9.47
C ALA A 66 10.78 -7.80 -9.41
N ILE A 67 11.52 -7.01 -8.62
CA ILE A 67 11.32 -5.54 -8.51
C ILE A 67 11.54 -4.86 -9.84
N ARG A 68 12.62 -5.20 -10.54
CA ARG A 68 12.95 -4.59 -11.84
C ARG A 68 11.88 -4.91 -12.89
N GLN A 69 11.45 -6.18 -12.98
CA GLN A 69 10.37 -6.57 -13.88
C GLN A 69 9.05 -5.86 -13.57
N PHE A 70 8.72 -5.71 -12.28
CA PHE A 70 7.55 -4.97 -11.84
C PHE A 70 7.63 -3.49 -12.24
N GLN A 71 8.75 -2.84 -11.94
CA GLN A 71 9.04 -1.45 -12.31
C GLN A 71 8.97 -1.22 -13.82
N ASP A 72 9.63 -2.07 -14.61
CA ASP A 72 9.60 -2.00 -16.08
C ASP A 72 8.16 -2.16 -16.61
N SER A 73 7.36 -3.06 -16.03
CA SER A 73 5.94 -3.23 -16.41
C SER A 73 5.06 -2.01 -16.08
N CYS A 74 5.44 -1.27 -15.03
CA CYS A 74 4.80 0.00 -14.65
C CYS A 74 5.38 1.19 -15.44
N GLY A 75 6.49 1.04 -16.14
CA GLY A 75 7.24 2.17 -16.71
C GLY A 75 7.79 3.11 -15.64
N VAL A 76 8.07 2.60 -14.44
CA VAL A 76 8.62 3.34 -13.30
C VAL A 76 10.10 3.02 -13.20
N GLU A 77 10.95 4.04 -13.10
CA GLU A 77 12.38 3.85 -12.87
C GLU A 77 12.75 4.37 -11.48
N ILE A 78 12.97 3.44 -10.54
CA ILE A 78 13.40 3.75 -9.17
C ILE A 78 14.68 2.98 -8.92
N ASN A 79 15.79 3.71 -8.91
CA ASN A 79 17.16 3.18 -8.80
C ASN A 79 17.58 3.06 -7.33
N SER A 80 16.83 2.29 -6.55
CA SER A 80 17.11 2.00 -5.14
C SER A 80 16.86 0.53 -4.83
N ASP A 81 17.70 -0.05 -3.98
CA ASP A 81 17.50 -1.40 -3.46
C ASP A 81 16.41 -1.35 -2.37
N VAL A 82 15.21 -1.81 -2.72
CA VAL A 82 14.05 -1.77 -1.86
C VAL A 82 13.56 -3.18 -1.54
N PRO A 83 13.25 -3.50 -0.27
CA PRO A 83 12.76 -4.82 0.04
C PRO A 83 11.35 -5.03 -0.51
N ILE A 84 11.03 -6.29 -0.83
CA ILE A 84 9.65 -6.71 -1.09
C ILE A 84 9.04 -7.11 0.25
N VAL A 85 7.91 -6.49 0.58
CA VAL A 85 7.21 -6.68 1.86
C VAL A 85 5.72 -6.86 1.60
N PHE A 86 5.03 -7.46 2.57
CA PHE A 86 3.58 -7.56 2.50
C PHE A 86 2.98 -6.19 2.76
N THR A 87 2.04 -5.78 1.90
CA THR A 87 1.31 -4.53 2.00
C THR A 87 -0.18 -4.81 1.97
N HIS A 88 -0.95 -4.00 2.69
CA HIS A 88 -2.40 -3.92 2.55
C HIS A 88 -2.77 -3.32 1.19
N ASN A 89 -1.96 -2.35 0.73
CA ASN A 89 -2.09 -1.68 -0.56
C ASN A 89 -3.44 -0.93 -0.74
N ASP A 90 -4.14 -0.65 0.35
CA ASP A 90 -5.37 0.17 0.39
C ASP A 90 -5.61 0.69 1.82
N LEU A 91 -4.52 1.10 2.48
CA LEU A 91 -4.53 1.48 3.89
C LEU A 91 -5.01 2.92 4.03
N VAL A 92 -6.31 3.07 4.27
CA VAL A 92 -7.00 4.36 4.43
C VAL A 92 -7.90 4.35 5.67
N PRO A 93 -8.26 5.52 6.24
CA PRO A 93 -9.08 5.59 7.46
C PRO A 93 -10.38 4.76 7.43
N PRO A 94 -11.16 4.69 6.32
CA PRO A 94 -12.34 3.84 6.23
C PRO A 94 -12.09 2.34 6.46
N ASN A 95 -10.89 1.86 6.19
CA ASN A 95 -10.51 0.44 6.30
C ASN A 95 -9.99 0.07 7.70
N ILE A 96 -10.02 1.01 8.65
CA ILE A 96 -9.54 0.83 10.03
C ILE A 96 -10.74 0.92 10.97
N LEU A 97 -11.09 -0.19 11.60
CA LEU A 97 -12.17 -0.25 12.57
C LEU A 97 -11.62 -0.02 13.97
N LEU A 98 -12.24 0.91 14.69
CA LEU A 98 -11.89 1.24 16.08
C LEU A 98 -12.90 0.65 17.07
N SER A 99 -12.43 0.30 18.26
CA SER A 99 -13.31 -0.09 19.37
C SER A 99 -14.21 1.08 19.78
N PRO A 100 -15.47 0.83 20.18
CA PRO A 100 -16.35 1.89 20.67
C PRO A 100 -15.90 2.38 22.06
N GLY A 101 -16.29 3.62 22.40
CA GLY A 101 -16.05 4.21 23.73
C GLY A 101 -14.79 5.09 23.81
N PRO A 102 -14.44 5.56 25.01
CA PRO A 102 -13.24 6.36 25.24
C PRO A 102 -11.96 5.52 25.09
N ASN A 103 -10.86 6.15 24.67
CA ASN A 103 -9.60 5.47 24.37
C ASN A 103 -9.74 4.37 23.32
N PRO A 104 -10.22 4.70 22.10
CA PRO A 104 -10.42 3.72 21.04
C PRO A 104 -9.12 2.97 20.71
N LYS A 105 -9.26 1.69 20.39
CA LYS A 105 -8.20 0.77 20.00
C LYS A 105 -8.45 0.26 18.60
N VAL A 106 -7.40 -0.15 17.89
CA VAL A 106 -7.58 -0.81 16.58
C VAL A 106 -8.27 -2.16 16.79
N ALA A 107 -9.53 -2.26 16.40
CA ALA A 107 -10.33 -3.47 16.53
C ALA A 107 -10.10 -4.42 15.34
N ALA A 108 -9.99 -3.87 14.13
CA ALA A 108 -9.69 -4.62 12.93
C ALA A 108 -9.16 -3.71 11.82
N ILE A 109 -8.43 -4.30 10.88
CA ILE A 109 -8.14 -3.73 9.57
C ILE A 109 -8.89 -4.61 8.56
N ILE A 110 -9.58 -4.00 7.61
CA ILE A 110 -10.46 -4.68 6.66
C ILE A 110 -10.10 -4.31 5.22
N ASP A 111 -10.69 -5.01 4.25
CA ASP A 111 -10.48 -4.76 2.82
C ASP A 111 -9.04 -5.03 2.32
N PHE A 112 -8.53 -6.22 2.67
CA PHE A 112 -7.29 -6.76 2.10
C PHE A 112 -7.41 -7.18 0.63
N GLY A 113 -8.47 -6.74 -0.06
CA GLY A 113 -8.77 -7.08 -1.46
C GLY A 113 -7.73 -6.57 -2.46
N GLN A 114 -6.74 -5.79 -2.03
CA GLN A 114 -5.61 -5.33 -2.86
C GLN A 114 -4.25 -5.76 -2.31
N ALA A 115 -4.24 -6.52 -1.21
CA ALA A 115 -3.05 -6.85 -0.46
C ALA A 115 -2.17 -7.88 -1.17
N GLY A 116 -0.87 -7.79 -0.92
CA GLY A 116 0.12 -8.65 -1.53
C GLY A 116 1.54 -8.20 -1.26
N TRP A 117 2.47 -8.76 -2.02
CA TRP A 117 3.89 -8.47 -1.92
C TRP A 117 4.27 -7.39 -2.92
N TYR A 118 4.76 -6.26 -2.42
CA TYR A 118 5.13 -5.10 -3.24
C TYR A 118 6.45 -4.50 -2.74
N PRO A 119 7.14 -3.69 -3.58
CA PRO A 119 8.25 -2.88 -3.11
C PRO A 119 7.82 -1.99 -1.94
N ALA A 120 8.66 -1.87 -0.90
CA ALA A 120 8.25 -1.24 0.36
C ALA A 120 7.69 0.19 0.23
N TYR A 121 8.21 0.98 -0.72
CA TYR A 121 7.75 2.35 -1.01
C TYR A 121 6.31 2.43 -1.52
N TRP A 122 5.81 1.34 -2.14
CA TRP A 122 4.57 1.35 -2.93
C TRP A 122 3.35 1.74 -2.09
N GLU A 123 3.22 1.18 -0.89
CA GLU A 123 2.08 1.44 -0.02
C GLU A 123 2.07 2.88 0.49
N TYR A 124 3.24 3.47 0.78
CA TYR A 124 3.32 4.88 1.16
C TYR A 124 2.88 5.79 0.02
N CYS A 125 3.40 5.57 -1.19
CA CYS A 125 3.02 6.36 -2.36
C CYS A 125 1.51 6.30 -2.62
N LYS A 126 0.92 5.11 -2.52
CA LYS A 126 -0.53 4.93 -2.72
C LYS A 126 -1.35 5.60 -1.62
N ALA A 127 -1.06 5.32 -0.34
CA ALA A 127 -1.79 5.88 0.78
C ALA A 127 -1.69 7.42 0.87
N ARG A 128 -0.57 8.00 0.42
CA ARG A 128 -0.41 9.46 0.30
C ARG A 128 -1.32 10.09 -0.75
N ARG A 129 -1.65 9.38 -1.83
CA ARG A 129 -2.47 9.90 -2.94
C ARG A 129 -3.97 9.81 -2.66
N VAL A 130 -4.42 8.78 -1.96
CA VAL A 130 -5.86 8.50 -1.82
C VAL A 130 -6.54 9.56 -0.96
N ARG A 131 -7.50 10.27 -1.55
CA ARG A 131 -8.49 11.09 -0.84
C ARG A 131 -9.75 10.28 -0.59
N VAL A 132 -10.30 10.39 0.61
CA VAL A 132 -11.55 9.74 0.99
C VAL A 132 -12.69 10.77 0.93
N ASP A 133 -13.92 10.28 0.91
CA ASP A 133 -15.11 11.13 0.78
C ASP A 133 -15.17 12.17 1.92
N PRO A 134 -15.14 13.48 1.60
CA PRO A 134 -15.15 14.55 2.59
C PRO A 134 -16.46 14.62 3.40
N GLU A 135 -17.56 14.03 2.92
CA GLU A 135 -18.82 13.94 3.67
C GLU A 135 -18.66 13.11 4.94
N HIS A 136 -17.87 12.03 4.86
CA HIS A 136 -17.64 11.10 5.96
C HIS A 136 -16.33 11.40 6.72
N PHE A 137 -15.34 11.98 6.04
CA PHE A 137 -14.02 12.30 6.59
C PHE A 137 -13.64 13.74 6.24
N SER A 138 -13.84 14.67 7.16
CA SER A 138 -13.54 16.09 6.91
C SER A 138 -12.09 16.33 6.47
N ASP A 139 -11.84 17.39 5.70
CA ASP A 139 -10.49 17.75 5.23
C ASP A 139 -9.47 17.83 6.37
N ALA A 140 -9.87 18.36 7.53
CA ALA A 140 -9.00 18.41 8.71
C ALA A 140 -8.62 17.02 9.25
N THR A 141 -9.53 16.05 9.17
CA THR A 141 -9.27 14.65 9.56
C THR A 141 -8.35 13.98 8.57
N GLN A 142 -8.56 14.20 7.26
CA GLN A 142 -7.69 13.68 6.21
C GLN A 142 -6.29 14.29 6.27
N GLU A 143 -6.18 15.58 6.57
CA GLU A 143 -4.89 16.26 6.76
C GLU A 143 -4.12 15.68 7.95
N GLY A 144 -4.79 15.43 9.08
CA GLY A 144 -4.17 14.76 10.24
C GLY A 144 -3.69 13.34 9.92
N TRP A 145 -4.43 12.62 9.07
CA TRP A 145 -3.99 11.33 8.54
C TRP A 145 -2.70 11.45 7.74
N TRP A 146 -2.62 12.32 6.72
CA TRP A 146 -1.43 12.43 5.87
C TRP A 146 -0.21 13.03 6.58
N THR A 147 -0.40 14.04 7.41
CA THR A 147 0.71 14.80 8.01
C THR A 147 1.30 14.15 9.26
N LYS A 148 0.54 13.28 9.95
CA LYS A 148 0.99 12.65 11.19
C LYS A 148 0.88 11.14 11.13
N CYS A 149 -0.34 10.63 10.99
CA CYS A 149 -0.60 9.20 11.15
C CYS A 149 0.14 8.37 10.10
N LEU A 150 0.06 8.78 8.83
CA LEU A 150 0.69 8.09 7.71
C LEU A 150 2.22 8.05 7.86
N LEU A 151 2.83 9.16 8.30
CA LEU A 151 4.27 9.25 8.55
C LEU A 151 4.74 8.41 9.75
N MET A 152 3.83 8.09 10.68
CA MET A 152 4.12 7.20 11.79
C MET A 152 4.05 5.72 11.39
N ILE A 153 3.07 5.38 10.55
CA ILE A 153 2.70 4.00 10.21
C ILE A 153 3.58 3.44 9.09
N LEU A 154 3.90 4.26 8.08
CA LEU A 154 4.63 3.87 6.89
C LEU A 154 5.94 4.65 6.78
N ASP A 155 6.97 4.02 6.21
CA ASP A 155 8.23 4.67 5.94
C ASP A 155 8.06 5.67 4.78
N PRO A 156 8.19 6.99 5.03
CA PRO A 156 8.08 7.99 3.98
C PRO A 156 9.25 7.88 3.01
N VAL A 157 8.97 8.13 1.74
CA VAL A 157 9.98 8.18 0.67
C VAL A 157 10.03 9.56 0.05
N ASP A 158 11.18 9.90 -0.54
CA ASP A 158 11.38 11.21 -1.14
C ASP A 158 10.58 11.38 -2.45
N ASP A 159 10.36 12.65 -2.78
CA ASP A 159 9.51 13.02 -3.90
C ASP A 159 10.15 12.68 -5.25
N GLU A 160 11.42 13.00 -5.45
CA GLU A 160 12.08 12.89 -6.75
C GLU A 160 12.41 11.44 -7.13
N GLY A 161 12.88 10.65 -6.17
CA GLY A 161 13.36 9.29 -6.35
C GLY A 161 12.27 8.23 -6.29
N PHE A 162 11.12 8.49 -5.64
CA PHE A 162 10.07 7.48 -5.48
C PHE A 162 8.68 8.00 -5.82
N TYR A 163 8.21 9.08 -5.18
CA TYR A 163 6.81 9.47 -5.29
C TYR A 163 6.47 10.01 -6.68
N HIS A 164 7.28 10.89 -7.27
CA HIS A 164 7.04 11.43 -8.60
C HIS A 164 7.07 10.34 -9.68
N PRO A 165 8.10 9.45 -9.77
CA PRO A 165 8.07 8.33 -10.72
C PRO A 165 6.82 7.46 -10.59
N TRP A 166 6.41 7.15 -9.35
CA TRP A 166 5.19 6.40 -9.09
C TRP A 166 3.93 7.17 -9.53
N LEU A 167 3.86 8.48 -9.22
CA LEU A 167 2.75 9.34 -9.56
C LEU A 167 2.58 9.47 -11.09
N TRP A 168 3.68 9.60 -11.83
CA TRP A 168 3.68 9.61 -13.29
C TRP A 168 3.08 8.34 -13.86
N PHE A 169 3.45 7.17 -13.32
CA PHE A 169 2.83 5.90 -13.70
C PHE A 169 1.31 5.94 -13.50
N VAL A 170 0.86 6.32 -12.30
CA VAL A 170 -0.58 6.36 -11.96
C VAL A 170 -1.34 7.31 -12.90
N LEU A 171 -0.82 8.51 -13.12
CA LEU A 171 -1.41 9.50 -14.03
C LEU A 171 -1.42 9.04 -15.49
N SER A 172 -0.37 8.33 -15.94
CA SER A 172 -0.25 7.84 -17.32
C SER A 172 -1.20 6.69 -17.64
N ARG A 173 -1.64 5.95 -16.63
CA ARG A 173 -2.49 4.75 -16.78
C ARG A 173 -3.97 4.99 -16.43
N GLY A 174 -4.34 6.20 -15.99
CA GLY A 174 -5.72 6.53 -15.62
C GLY A 174 -6.20 5.78 -14.38
N ILE A 175 -5.29 5.55 -13.45
CA ILE A 175 -5.47 4.80 -12.21
C ILE A 175 -5.82 5.74 -11.05
#